data_AF-E2SMD1-F1
#
_entry.id   AF-E2SMD1-F1
#
_cell.length_a   1.000
_cell.length_b   1.000
_cell.length_c   1.000
_cell.angle_alpha   90.00
_cell.angle_beta   90.00
_cell.angle_gamma   90.00
#
_symmetry.space_group_name_H-M   'P 1'
#
loop_
_entity.id
_entity.type
_entity.pdbx_description
1 polymer ?
#
loop_
_entity_poly.entity_id
_entity_poly.type
_entity_poly.pdbx_seq_one_letter_code
_entity_poly.pdbx_strand_id
1 'polypeptide(L)'
;MIESRCGIRCNSCEYKEQMGCAGCIHIKKPFWGEACPIKDCVEQKQLTHCGECEAFPCELAKSFAYDEKQGDGGKRLETCRCWKDGMPG
;
A
#
# COMPACT_ATOMS: atom_id res chain seq x y z
N MET A 1 1.59 -13.26 -2.79
CA MET A 1 1.39 -12.91 -1.36
C MET A 1 1.27 -11.40 -1.28
N ILE A 2 0.36 -10.89 -0.46
CA ILE A 2 0.11 -9.45 -0.32
C ILE A 2 0.95 -8.94 0.85
N GLU A 3 1.66 -7.83 0.67
CA GLU A 3 2.56 -7.27 1.69
C GLU A 3 2.05 -5.96 2.32
N SER A 4 1.16 -5.25 1.62
CA SER A 4 0.58 -4.00 2.08
C SER A 4 -0.80 -3.77 1.48
N ARG A 5 -1.50 -2.76 1.97
CA ARG A 5 -2.81 -2.38 1.42
C ARG A 5 -2.71 -1.54 0.14
N CYS A 6 -1.60 -0.83 -0.06
CA CYS A 6 -1.43 0.11 -1.18
C CYS A 6 -0.60 -0.43 -2.36
N GLY A 7 0.00 -1.62 -2.23
CA GLY A 7 0.88 -2.20 -3.25
C GLY A 7 2.38 -1.95 -3.04
N ILE A 8 2.77 -1.23 -1.98
CA ILE A 8 4.18 -1.17 -1.57
C ILE A 8 4.62 -2.58 -1.10
N ARG A 9 5.77 -3.04 -1.57
CA ARG A 9 6.40 -4.25 -1.06
C ARG A 9 7.15 -3.95 0.23
N CYS A 10 6.51 -4.19 1.37
CA CYS A 10 7.10 -3.92 2.68
C CYS A 10 8.39 -4.71 2.92
N ASN A 11 8.56 -5.88 2.32
CA ASN A 11 9.78 -6.67 2.48
C ASN A 11 11.00 -6.05 1.81
N SER A 12 10.80 -5.22 0.79
CA SER A 12 11.86 -4.45 0.12
C SER A 12 11.83 -2.96 0.51
N CYS A 13 11.12 -2.60 1.58
CA CYS A 13 11.01 -1.22 2.04
C CYS A 13 12.13 -0.91 3.05
N GLU A 14 13.02 0.02 2.70
CA GLU A 14 14.17 0.41 3.54
C GLU A 14 13.74 0.95 4.91
N TYR A 15 12.59 1.64 4.98
CA TYR A 15 12.04 2.15 6.24
C TYR A 15 11.64 1.05 7.23
N LYS A 16 11.45 -0.20 6.76
CA LYS A 16 11.13 -1.33 7.64
C LYS A 16 12.23 -1.53 8.67
N GLU A 17 13.48 -1.59 8.23
CA GLU A 17 14.64 -1.77 9.10
C GLU A 17 15.03 -0.47 9.79
N GLN A 18 15.11 0.64 9.06
CA GLN A 18 15.56 1.94 9.61
C GLN A 18 14.66 2.44 10.76
N MET A 19 13.34 2.22 10.64
CA MET A 19 12.36 2.70 11.62
C MET A 19 11.85 1.59 12.56
N GLY A 20 12.36 0.37 12.44
CA GLY A 20 11.83 -0.79 13.19
C GLY A 20 10.34 -1.06 12.90
N CYS A 21 9.88 -0.78 11.68
CA CYS A 21 8.49 -0.94 11.29
C CYS A 21 8.16 -2.44 11.06
N ALA A 22 7.03 -2.91 11.59
CA ALA A 22 6.63 -4.31 11.45
C ALA A 22 6.03 -4.66 10.06
N GLY A 23 5.88 -3.68 9.17
CA GLY A 23 5.22 -3.83 7.86
C GLY A 23 3.73 -3.53 7.90
N CYS A 24 3.18 -3.08 6.77
CA CYS A 24 1.83 -2.49 6.66
C CYS A 24 0.69 -3.38 7.22
N ILE A 25 0.80 -4.70 7.04
CA ILE A 25 -0.21 -5.66 7.52
C ILE A 25 -0.16 -5.82 9.05
N HIS A 26 1.01 -5.66 9.66
CA HIS A 26 1.23 -5.92 11.08
C HIS A 26 1.20 -4.67 11.96
N ILE A 27 1.40 -3.48 11.39
CA ILE A 27 1.32 -2.22 12.14
C ILE A 27 -0.13 -1.78 12.34
N LYS A 28 -0.43 -1.22 13.51
CA LYS A 28 -1.65 -0.45 13.76
C LYS A 28 -1.51 1.02 13.37
N LYS A 29 -0.29 1.56 13.49
CA LYS A 29 0.03 2.97 13.26
C LYS A 29 1.34 3.08 12.46
N PRO A 30 1.38 3.90 11.38
CA PRO A 30 2.62 4.16 10.66
C PRO A 30 3.57 5.05 11.48
N PHE A 31 4.87 5.00 11.19
CA PHE A 31 5.85 5.85 11.87
C PHE A 31 5.73 7.33 11.49
N TRP A 32 5.12 7.63 10.33
CA TRP A 32 5.04 8.97 9.75
C TRP A 32 3.72 9.70 10.04
N GLY A 33 2.83 9.14 10.84
CA GLY A 33 1.55 9.77 11.16
C GLY A 33 0.68 8.95 12.10
N GLU A 34 -0.51 9.47 12.41
CA GLU A 34 -1.48 8.78 13.29
C GLU A 34 -2.13 7.57 12.63
N ALA A 35 -2.39 7.65 11.33
CA ALA A 35 -3.02 6.59 10.56
C ALA A 35 -2.58 6.64 9.09
N CYS A 36 -2.75 5.51 8.38
CA CYS A 36 -2.51 5.46 6.94
C CYS A 36 -3.85 5.51 6.21
N PRO A 37 -4.17 6.59 5.47
CA PRO A 37 -5.47 6.76 4.82
C PRO A 37 -5.84 5.62 3.86
N ILE A 38 -4.84 5.05 3.17
CA ILE A 38 -5.07 3.89 2.29
C ILE A 38 -5.39 2.64 3.10
N LYS A 39 -4.64 2.36 4.18
CA LYS A 39 -4.89 1.19 5.02
C LYS A 39 -6.30 1.25 5.61
N ASP A 40 -6.67 2.39 6.18
CA ASP A 40 -7.98 2.59 6.77
C ASP A 40 -9.09 2.42 5.74
N CYS A 41 -8.95 3.03 4.55
CA CYS A 41 -9.93 2.91 3.47
C CYS A 41 -10.11 1.45 3.00
N VAL A 42 -9.01 0.71 2.84
CA VAL A 42 -9.04 -0.70 2.41
C VAL A 42 -9.67 -1.58 3.49
N GLU A 43 -9.30 -1.39 4.76
CA GLU A 43 -9.80 -2.20 5.88
C GLU A 43 -11.27 -1.89 6.21
N GLN A 44 -11.70 -0.62 6.12
CA GLN A 44 -13.12 -0.23 6.26
C GLN A 44 -13.99 -0.83 5.16
N LYS A 45 -13.47 -0.94 3.94
CA LYS A 45 -14.15 -1.60 2.82
C LYS A 45 -14.04 -3.13 2.85
N GLN A 46 -13.37 -3.68 3.86
CA GLN A 46 -13.14 -5.13 4.01
C GLN A 46 -12.42 -5.74 2.80
N LEU A 47 -11.56 -4.96 2.15
CA LEU A 47 -10.72 -5.40 1.03
C LEU A 47 -9.33 -5.80 1.54
N THR A 48 -8.62 -6.62 0.75
CA THR A 48 -7.26 -7.04 1.08
C THR A 48 -6.23 -6.00 0.66
N HIS A 49 -6.42 -5.35 -0.49
CA HIS A 49 -5.58 -4.28 -1.01
C HIS A 49 -6.35 -3.38 -1.99
N CYS A 50 -5.78 -2.23 -2.34
CA CYS A 50 -6.38 -1.26 -3.26
C CYS A 50 -6.80 -1.87 -4.61
N GLY A 51 -6.02 -2.81 -5.16
CA GLY A 51 -6.36 -3.47 -6.44
C GLY A 51 -7.73 -4.17 -6.50
N GLU A 52 -8.30 -4.58 -5.36
CA GLU A 52 -9.64 -5.18 -5.29
C GLU A 52 -10.77 -4.14 -5.34
N CYS A 53 -10.46 -2.86 -5.11
CA CYS A 53 -11.45 -1.79 -5.11
C CYS A 53 -12.00 -1.56 -6.53
N GLU A 54 -13.32 -1.43 -6.66
CA GLU A 54 -13.98 -1.17 -7.95
C GLU A 54 -13.53 0.15 -8.60
N ALA A 55 -13.22 1.15 -7.78
CA ALA A 55 -12.73 2.44 -8.23
C ALA A 55 -11.22 2.47 -8.51
N PHE A 56 -10.53 1.32 -8.52
CA PHE A 56 -9.08 1.26 -8.64
C PHE A 56 -8.59 1.50 -10.09
N PRO A 57 -7.54 2.34 -10.31
CA PRO A 57 -6.86 3.17 -9.31
C PRO A 57 -7.66 4.45 -9.01
N CYS A 58 -8.03 4.64 -7.75
CA CYS A 58 -8.75 5.84 -7.30
C CYS A 58 -7.77 6.98 -7.01
N GLU A 59 -8.29 8.20 -6.86
CA GLU A 59 -7.47 9.39 -6.60
C GLU A 59 -6.61 9.27 -5.34
N LEU A 60 -7.12 8.66 -4.27
CA LEU A 60 -6.33 8.40 -3.06
C LEU A 60 -5.16 7.44 -3.33
N ALA A 61 -5.36 6.39 -4.13
CA ALA A 61 -4.27 5.47 -4.46
C ALA A 61 -3.23 6.17 -5.36
N LYS A 62 -3.68 6.95 -6.35
CA LYS A 62 -2.81 7.72 -7.25
C LYS A 62 -2.02 8.78 -6.49
N SER A 63 -2.64 9.52 -5.57
CA SER A 63 -1.95 10.60 -4.83
C SER A 63 -0.76 10.07 -4.04
N PHE A 64 -0.86 8.88 -3.45
CA PHE A 64 0.27 8.25 -2.77
C PHE A 64 1.30 7.66 -3.75
N ALA A 65 0.86 7.09 -4.87
CA ALA A 65 1.75 6.48 -5.85
C ALA A 65 2.60 7.50 -6.62
N TYR A 66 2.06 8.71 -6.83
CA TYR A 66 2.66 9.80 -7.57
C TYR A 66 3.02 11.02 -6.68
N ASP A 67 3.06 10.84 -5.36
CA ASP A 67 3.56 11.89 -4.46
C ASP A 67 4.98 12.30 -4.87
N GLU A 68 5.26 13.60 -4.91
CA GLU A 68 6.52 14.12 -5.44
C GLU A 68 7.76 13.68 -4.64
N LYS A 69 7.60 13.37 -3.35
CA LYS A 69 8.70 13.02 -2.44
C LYS A 69 8.75 11.53 -2.11
N GLN A 70 7.58 10.90 -1.97
CA GLN A 70 7.40 9.55 -1.43
C GLN A 70 6.65 8.62 -2.40
N GLY A 71 6.30 9.12 -3.59
CA GLY A 71 5.75 8.33 -4.68
C GLY A 71 6.79 7.40 -5.27
N ASP A 72 6.32 6.33 -5.90
CA ASP A 72 7.16 5.37 -6.62
C ASP A 72 6.89 5.37 -8.14
N GLY A 73 6.30 6.47 -8.64
CA GLY A 73 5.97 6.64 -10.05
C GLY A 73 4.87 5.69 -10.52
N GLY A 74 4.02 5.19 -9.61
CA GLY A 74 2.95 4.26 -9.95
C GLY A 74 3.28 2.78 -9.76
N LYS A 75 4.51 2.42 -9.38
CA LYS A 75 4.92 1.01 -9.19
C LYS A 75 4.05 0.26 -8.20
N ARG A 76 3.61 0.89 -7.10
CA ARG A 76 2.66 0.24 -6.17
C ARG A 76 1.30 -0.09 -6.80
N LEU A 77 0.88 0.70 -7.79
CA LEU A 77 -0.38 0.42 -8.50
C LEU A 77 -0.24 -0.80 -9.40
N GLU A 78 0.90 -0.97 -10.08
CA GLU A 78 1.25 -2.19 -10.82
C GLU A 78 1.22 -3.41 -9.91
N THR A 79 1.88 -3.35 -8.74
CA THR A 79 1.85 -4.41 -7.73
C THR A 79 0.43 -4.80 -7.33
N CYS A 80 -0.45 -3.80 -7.10
CA CYS A 80 -1.86 -4.05 -6.79
C CYS A 80 -2.61 -4.78 -7.92
N ARG A 81 -2.28 -4.51 -9.20
CA ARG A 81 -2.86 -5.23 -10.34
C ARG A 81 -2.39 -6.69 -10.33
N CYS A 82 -1.08 -6.92 -10.16
CA CYS A 82 -0.53 -8.26 -10.08
C CYS A 82 -1.15 -9.08 -8.94
N TRP A 83 -1.31 -8.49 -7.74
CA TRP A 83 -1.95 -9.18 -6.63
C TRP A 83 -3.42 -9.51 -6.88
N LYS A 84 -4.17 -8.60 -7.52
CA LYS A 84 -5.56 -8.85 -7.91
C LYS A 84 -5.68 -10.05 -8.86
N ASP A 85 -4.77 -10.15 -9.81
CA ASP A 85 -4.77 -11.18 -10.84
C ASP A 85 -4.10 -12.49 -10.37
N GLY A 86 -3.68 -12.58 -9.11
CA GLY A 86 -3.00 -13.75 -8.55
C GLY A 86 -1.57 -13.95 -9.06
N MET A 87 -0.99 -12.96 -9.74
CA MET A 87 0.39 -12.98 -10.21
C MET A 87 1.36 -12.68 -9.05
N PRO A 88 2.59 -13.19 -9.09
CA PRO A 88 3.65 -12.77 -8.18
C PRO A 88 4.00 -11.30 -8.47
N GLY A 89 3.29 -10.41 -7.79
CA GLY A 89 3.42 -8.96 -7.88
C GLY A 89 4.62 -8.42 -7.15
#